data_AF-A0A5N8VD98-F1
#
_entry.id   AF-A0A5N8VD98-F1
#
_cell.length_a   1.000
_cell.length_b   1.000
_cell.length_c   1.000
_cell.angle_alpha   90.00
_cell.angle_beta   90.00
_cell.angle_gamma   90.00
#
_symmetry.space_group_name_H-M   'P 1'
#
loop_
_entity.id
_entity.type
_entity.pdbx_description
1 polymer ?
#
loop_
_entity_poly.entity_id
_entity_poly.type
_entity_poly.pdbx_seq_one_letter_code
_entity_poly.pdbx_strand_id
1 'polypeptide(L)'
;PSGTPHRATVGDVIASAPAPGAPHGLLAKVTKVVGETDAGTEVQTEPATLNALLGDDTARGTVPVDPAAFDVEKLLPDVDLSWTKAGDVHVGPQGAEVPLGSLRLDVRAEVPTAAGAPVSAAASVSGYVQVAPQVDFRYGGDGYDTAPASAYLGVSGDWTSGWALKGRAAAAATPVRIPFAKLHADPVLQVGPVPVVVNLDLTCYVQISGDGTVTVDVEQDVKGGFRAGGTFSSAKGWTPVSSADMTATPVRTSVTTAGSVRAALGAQATVGLYGAVGVAADLAPYLRGEATGTVTGSDGRLDAKAVWAVYGGVDLSGTLRLQLAVFGTPVLQRDLPLGTLHREWKLAGGGTP
;
A
#
# COMPACT_ATOMS: atom_id res chain seq x y z
N PRO A 1 13.09 -9.13 -28.74
CA PRO A 1 14.39 -9.63 -29.26
C PRO A 1 15.12 -10.44 -28.19
N SER A 2 15.15 -11.76 -28.33
CA SER A 2 16.00 -12.65 -27.54
C SER A 2 17.47 -12.35 -27.87
N GLY A 3 18.21 -11.79 -26.92
CA GLY A 3 19.64 -11.53 -27.06
C GLY A 3 20.40 -12.82 -27.39
N THR A 4 21.41 -12.71 -28.25
CA THR A 4 22.40 -13.77 -28.50
C THR A 4 22.94 -14.29 -27.16
N PRO A 5 23.11 -15.62 -27.00
CA PRO A 5 23.65 -16.18 -25.77
C PRO A 5 25.03 -15.60 -25.51
N HIS A 6 25.12 -14.71 -24.51
CA HIS A 6 26.35 -14.14 -24.02
C HIS A 6 26.92 -15.08 -22.96
N ARG A 7 28.16 -15.52 -23.15
CA ARG A 7 28.88 -16.29 -22.13
C ARG A 7 29.20 -15.35 -20.98
N ALA A 8 28.72 -15.68 -19.78
CA ALA A 8 28.94 -14.84 -18.60
C ALA A 8 30.43 -14.67 -18.31
N THR A 9 30.85 -13.44 -18.04
CA THR A 9 32.22 -13.06 -17.68
C THR A 9 32.27 -12.31 -16.35
N VAL A 10 33.46 -12.27 -15.74
CA VAL A 10 33.67 -11.50 -14.50
C VAL A 10 33.46 -10.02 -14.78
N GLY A 11 32.61 -9.38 -13.98
CA GLY A 11 32.21 -7.99 -14.15
C GLY A 11 30.81 -7.82 -14.73
N ASP A 12 30.24 -8.85 -15.36
CA ASP A 12 28.89 -8.79 -15.91
C ASP A 12 27.87 -8.53 -14.81
N VAL A 13 26.89 -7.68 -15.11
CA VAL A 13 25.74 -7.44 -14.24
C VAL A 13 24.55 -8.23 -14.79
N ILE A 14 24.08 -9.17 -13.97
CA ILE A 14 22.91 -10.00 -14.22
C ILE A 14 21.70 -9.29 -13.66
N ALA A 15 20.71 -9.05 -14.53
CA ALA A 15 19.40 -8.55 -14.18
C ALA A 15 18.34 -9.55 -14.65
N SER A 16 17.54 -10.09 -13.73
CA SER A 16 16.51 -11.08 -14.07
C SER A 16 15.16 -10.75 -13.47
N ALA A 17 14.11 -11.07 -14.24
CA ALA A 17 12.76 -11.20 -13.72
C ALA A 17 12.67 -12.30 -12.62
N PRO A 18 11.57 -12.36 -11.85
CA PRO A 18 11.28 -13.46 -10.93
C PRO A 18 11.47 -14.84 -11.56
N ALA A 19 12.16 -15.73 -10.83
CA ALA A 19 12.41 -17.12 -11.22
C ALA A 19 12.51 -18.01 -9.96
N PRO A 20 12.40 -19.35 -10.06
CA PRO A 20 12.42 -20.24 -8.88
C PRO A 20 13.63 -20.07 -7.94
N GLY A 21 14.80 -19.69 -8.47
CA GLY A 21 16.01 -19.40 -7.68
C GLY A 21 16.18 -17.93 -7.26
N ALA A 22 15.31 -17.05 -7.76
CA ALA A 22 15.31 -15.61 -7.51
C ALA A 22 13.85 -15.10 -7.54
N PRO A 23 13.01 -15.44 -6.54
CA PRO A 23 11.57 -15.21 -6.59
C PRO A 23 11.20 -13.72 -6.68
N HIS A 24 12.08 -12.83 -6.25
CA HIS A 24 11.90 -11.37 -6.30
C HIS A 24 12.72 -10.69 -7.41
N GLY A 25 13.17 -11.48 -8.39
CA GLY A 25 14.19 -11.06 -9.35
C GLY A 25 15.60 -11.09 -8.77
N LEU A 26 16.59 -10.86 -9.63
CA LEU A 26 17.99 -10.82 -9.25
C LEU A 26 18.68 -9.62 -9.91
N LEU A 27 19.41 -8.86 -9.10
CA LEU A 27 20.38 -7.87 -9.56
C LEU A 27 21.73 -8.17 -8.92
N ALA A 28 22.65 -8.75 -9.68
CA ALA A 28 23.91 -9.24 -9.14
C ALA A 28 25.06 -9.08 -10.13
N LYS A 29 26.26 -8.83 -9.61
CA LYS A 29 27.48 -8.72 -10.41
C LYS A 29 28.25 -10.03 -10.31
N VAL A 30 28.72 -10.54 -11.45
CA VAL A 30 29.55 -11.75 -11.51
C VAL A 30 30.94 -11.43 -10.97
N THR A 31 31.34 -12.10 -9.91
CA THR A 31 32.68 -11.97 -9.31
C THR A 31 33.61 -13.10 -9.73
N LYS A 32 33.05 -14.26 -10.09
CA LYS A 32 33.81 -15.43 -10.54
C LYS A 32 32.98 -16.32 -11.45
N VAL A 33 33.57 -16.83 -12.52
CA VAL A 33 33.00 -17.95 -13.30
C VAL A 33 33.56 -19.25 -12.73
N VAL A 34 32.68 -20.12 -12.24
CA VAL A 34 33.04 -21.38 -11.58
C VAL A 34 33.23 -22.48 -12.62
N GLY A 35 32.33 -22.56 -13.60
CA GLY A 35 32.39 -23.54 -14.67
C GLY A 35 31.20 -23.45 -15.62
N GLU A 36 31.28 -24.18 -16.73
CA GLU A 36 30.16 -24.38 -17.64
C GLU A 36 29.65 -25.81 -17.52
N THR A 37 28.33 -25.96 -17.50
CA THR A 37 27.62 -27.23 -17.50
C THR A 37 26.65 -27.28 -18.67
N ASP A 38 26.12 -28.46 -18.97
CA ASP A 38 25.07 -28.61 -20.00
C ASP A 38 23.78 -27.83 -19.65
N ALA A 39 23.59 -27.47 -18.39
CA ALA A 39 22.46 -26.66 -17.90
C ALA A 39 22.74 -25.14 -17.91
N GLY A 40 23.99 -24.71 -18.16
CA GLY A 40 24.39 -23.30 -18.18
C GLY A 40 25.72 -23.01 -17.46
N THR A 41 26.05 -21.72 -17.31
CA THR A 41 27.26 -21.24 -16.62
C THR A 41 27.01 -21.05 -15.13
N GLU A 42 27.84 -21.64 -14.28
CA GLU A 42 27.85 -21.43 -12.84
C GLU A 42 28.77 -20.26 -12.48
N VAL A 43 28.25 -19.31 -11.70
CA VAL A 43 28.96 -18.09 -11.31
C VAL A 43 28.81 -17.82 -9.82
N GLN A 44 29.84 -17.19 -9.23
CA GLN A 44 29.71 -16.50 -7.95
C GLN A 44 29.34 -15.04 -8.22
N THR A 45 28.48 -14.50 -7.37
CA THR A 45 27.98 -13.14 -7.51
C THR A 45 28.03 -12.37 -6.21
N GLU A 46 27.99 -11.05 -6.34
CA GLU A 46 27.76 -10.10 -5.25
C GLU A 46 26.57 -9.19 -5.60
N PRO A 47 25.90 -8.55 -4.61
CA PRO A 47 24.84 -7.58 -4.89
C PRO A 47 25.33 -6.47 -5.82
N ALA A 48 24.56 -6.16 -6.86
CA ALA A 48 24.86 -5.07 -7.78
C ALA A 48 23.93 -3.87 -7.55
N THR A 49 24.32 -2.71 -8.07
CA THR A 49 23.52 -1.49 -8.06
C THR A 49 22.91 -1.23 -9.44
N LEU A 50 21.83 -0.45 -9.47
CA LEU A 50 21.16 -0.15 -10.74
C LEU A 50 22.01 0.73 -11.66
N ASN A 51 22.88 1.59 -11.12
CA ASN A 51 23.85 2.37 -11.91
C ASN A 51 24.94 1.50 -12.55
N ALA A 52 25.33 0.38 -11.93
CA ALA A 52 26.24 -0.58 -12.56
C ALA A 52 25.59 -1.27 -13.77
N LEU A 53 24.26 -1.29 -13.84
CA LEU A 53 23.48 -1.87 -14.94
C LEU A 53 23.10 -0.86 -16.01
N LEU A 54 22.62 0.33 -15.61
CA LEU A 54 22.07 1.35 -16.50
C LEU A 54 23.06 2.48 -16.83
N GLY A 55 24.17 2.63 -16.10
CA GLY A 55 25.15 3.66 -16.35
C GLY A 55 24.56 5.07 -16.37
N ASP A 56 24.83 5.79 -17.46
CA ASP A 56 24.31 7.14 -17.79
C ASP A 56 22.95 7.14 -18.50
N ASP A 57 22.34 5.96 -18.73
CA ASP A 57 21.03 5.88 -19.37
C ASP A 57 19.93 6.53 -18.53
N THR A 58 18.83 6.82 -19.22
CA THR A 58 17.60 7.27 -18.58
C THR A 58 16.51 6.23 -18.75
N ALA A 59 15.74 6.01 -17.69
CA ALA A 59 14.63 5.07 -17.69
C ALA A 59 13.41 5.73 -17.07
N ARG A 60 12.23 5.51 -17.65
CA ARG A 60 10.96 5.95 -17.10
C ARG A 60 9.91 4.89 -17.41
N GLY A 61 9.12 4.53 -16.42
CA GLY A 61 8.02 3.60 -16.60
C GLY A 61 6.96 3.83 -15.53
N THR A 62 5.71 3.75 -15.95
CA THR A 62 4.56 3.59 -15.07
C THR A 62 3.92 2.29 -15.46
N VAL A 63 3.82 1.35 -14.53
CA VAL A 63 3.24 0.04 -14.77
C VAL A 63 2.06 -0.16 -13.83
N PRO A 64 0.83 -0.27 -14.36
CA PRO A 64 -0.30 -0.70 -13.55
C PRO A 64 -0.05 -2.14 -13.08
N VAL A 65 -0.51 -2.47 -11.89
CA VAL A 65 -0.41 -3.84 -11.39
C VAL A 65 -1.64 -4.62 -11.81
N ASP A 66 -1.46 -5.76 -12.49
CA ASP A 66 -2.58 -6.62 -12.88
C ASP A 66 -3.22 -7.21 -11.60
N PRO A 67 -4.53 -7.00 -11.37
CA PRO A 67 -5.23 -7.63 -10.25
C PRO A 67 -5.05 -9.15 -10.18
N ALA A 68 -4.89 -9.81 -11.33
CA ALA A 68 -4.68 -11.25 -11.41
C ALA A 68 -3.25 -11.70 -11.05
N ALA A 69 -2.29 -10.77 -10.95
CA ALA A 69 -0.92 -11.06 -10.56
C ALA A 69 -0.70 -11.01 -9.03
N PHE A 70 -1.74 -10.66 -8.25
CA PHE A 70 -1.63 -10.66 -6.80
C PHE A 70 -1.78 -12.07 -6.22
N ASP A 71 -0.77 -12.50 -5.49
CA ASP A 71 -0.88 -13.59 -4.53
C ASP A 71 -1.53 -13.04 -3.26
N VAL A 72 -2.68 -13.60 -2.87
CA VAL A 72 -3.48 -13.10 -1.74
C VAL A 72 -3.49 -14.10 -0.60
N GLU A 73 -2.93 -13.69 0.54
CA GLU A 73 -3.02 -14.38 1.82
C GLU A 73 -4.17 -13.79 2.64
N LYS A 74 -5.22 -14.59 2.85
CA LYS A 74 -6.34 -14.21 3.74
C LYS A 74 -5.95 -14.48 5.20
N LEU A 75 -5.96 -13.44 6.02
CA LEU A 75 -5.63 -13.52 7.45
C LEU A 75 -6.88 -13.66 8.33
N LEU A 76 -8.06 -13.35 7.80
CA LEU A 76 -9.35 -13.59 8.43
C LEU A 76 -10.21 -14.51 7.55
N PRO A 77 -11.08 -15.34 8.16
CA PRO A 77 -11.92 -16.29 7.43
C PRO A 77 -12.96 -15.58 6.54
N ASP A 78 -13.47 -14.42 6.98
CA ASP A 78 -14.55 -13.68 6.33
C ASP A 78 -14.03 -12.54 5.43
N VAL A 79 -13.02 -12.86 4.62
CA VAL A 79 -12.49 -11.96 3.58
C VAL A 79 -12.83 -12.52 2.22
N ASP A 80 -13.65 -11.77 1.47
CA ASP A 80 -14.00 -12.06 0.10
C ASP A 80 -13.13 -11.24 -0.85
N LEU A 81 -12.62 -11.89 -1.87
CA LEU A 81 -11.74 -11.29 -2.87
C LEU A 81 -12.48 -11.28 -4.21
N SER A 82 -12.51 -10.12 -4.85
CA SER A 82 -12.98 -10.00 -6.22
C SER A 82 -12.06 -9.09 -7.02
N TRP A 83 -11.94 -9.33 -8.31
CA TRP A 83 -11.20 -8.46 -9.20
C TRP A 83 -11.97 -8.27 -10.50
N THR A 84 -11.77 -7.12 -11.12
CA THR A 84 -12.21 -6.84 -12.48
C THR A 84 -10.97 -6.69 -13.35
N LYS A 85 -10.98 -7.28 -14.56
CA LYS A 85 -10.02 -6.91 -15.61
C LYS A 85 -10.64 -5.78 -16.43
N ALA A 86 -9.85 -4.81 -16.89
CA ALA A 86 -10.35 -3.87 -17.89
C ALA A 86 -9.96 -4.32 -19.30
N GLY A 87 -10.92 -4.12 -20.22
CA GLY A 87 -10.76 -4.16 -21.67
C GLY A 87 -10.84 -5.54 -22.33
N ASP A 88 -11.93 -5.80 -23.05
CA ASP A 88 -11.84 -6.47 -24.35
C ASP A 88 -11.31 -5.46 -25.39
N VAL A 89 -10.07 -4.97 -25.23
CA VAL A 89 -9.45 -4.08 -26.22
C VAL A 89 -8.10 -4.65 -26.63
N HIS A 90 -8.05 -5.12 -27.88
CA HIS A 90 -6.83 -5.51 -28.57
C HIS A 90 -5.89 -4.31 -28.72
N VAL A 91 -4.69 -4.42 -28.15
CA VAL A 91 -3.63 -3.41 -28.22
C VAL A 91 -2.90 -3.52 -29.55
N GLY A 92 -2.99 -2.48 -30.37
CA GLY A 92 -2.19 -2.28 -31.59
C GLY A 92 -0.74 -1.84 -31.30
N PRO A 93 0.09 -1.60 -32.33
CA PRO A 93 1.56 -1.55 -32.22
C PRO A 93 2.16 -0.33 -31.49
N GLN A 94 1.36 0.50 -30.85
CA GLN A 94 1.79 1.73 -30.19
C GLN A 94 1.22 1.72 -28.77
N GLY A 95 2.12 1.58 -27.79
CA GLY A 95 1.82 1.28 -26.39
C GLY A 95 0.72 2.16 -25.77
N ALA A 96 -0.49 1.62 -25.75
CA ALA A 96 -1.61 2.18 -25.01
C ALA A 96 -1.57 1.67 -23.57
N GLU A 97 -1.78 2.58 -22.62
CA GLU A 97 -2.10 2.22 -21.23
C GLU A 97 -3.39 1.39 -21.24
N VAL A 98 -3.25 0.10 -20.94
CA VAL A 98 -4.37 -0.74 -20.57
C VAL A 98 -4.72 -0.36 -19.14
N PRO A 99 -5.94 0.13 -18.83
CA PRO A 99 -6.38 0.15 -17.46
C PRO A 99 -6.39 -1.31 -17.03
N LEU A 100 -5.41 -1.77 -16.26
CA LEU A 100 -5.58 -3.04 -15.56
C LEU A 100 -6.66 -2.76 -14.52
N GLY A 101 -7.64 -3.64 -14.43
CA GLY A 101 -8.83 -3.33 -13.64
C GLY A 101 -8.52 -3.24 -12.15
N SER A 102 -9.55 -3.25 -11.31
CA SER A 102 -9.38 -2.99 -9.89
C SER A 102 -9.43 -4.27 -9.08
N LEU A 103 -8.63 -4.32 -8.03
CA LEU A 103 -8.70 -5.33 -7.00
C LEU A 103 -9.62 -4.86 -5.88
N ARG A 104 -10.61 -5.67 -5.50
CA ARG A 104 -11.56 -5.37 -4.44
C ARG A 104 -11.47 -6.44 -3.36
N LEU A 105 -11.28 -5.99 -2.12
CA LEU A 105 -11.35 -6.80 -0.93
C LEU A 105 -12.59 -6.39 -0.15
N ASP A 106 -13.51 -7.33 0.04
CA ASP A 106 -14.64 -7.19 0.94
C ASP A 106 -14.28 -7.88 2.26
N VAL A 107 -14.44 -7.16 3.37
CA VAL A 107 -14.08 -7.65 4.70
C VAL A 107 -15.29 -7.59 5.61
N ARG A 108 -15.46 -8.65 6.41
CA ARG A 108 -16.28 -8.64 7.61
C ARG A 108 -15.41 -9.15 8.75
N ALA A 109 -15.38 -8.41 9.85
CA ALA A 109 -14.63 -8.83 11.03
C ALA A 109 -15.39 -8.50 12.30
N GLU A 110 -15.36 -9.42 13.24
CA GLU A 110 -15.70 -9.12 14.62
C GLU A 110 -14.53 -8.36 15.25
N VAL A 111 -14.87 -7.30 15.99
CA VAL A 111 -13.89 -6.48 16.69
C VAL A 111 -13.63 -7.14 18.04
N PRO A 112 -12.37 -7.54 18.33
CA PRO A 112 -12.03 -8.14 19.62
C PRO A 112 -12.41 -7.19 20.75
N THR A 113 -13.19 -7.70 21.70
CA THR A 113 -13.58 -6.93 22.89
C THR A 113 -12.48 -7.00 23.95
N ALA A 114 -12.31 -5.92 24.71
CA ALA A 114 -11.37 -5.90 25.83
C ALA A 114 -11.73 -6.99 26.86
N ALA A 115 -10.71 -7.60 27.47
CA ALA A 115 -10.92 -8.63 28.48
C ALA A 115 -11.80 -8.10 29.63
N GLY A 116 -12.93 -8.78 29.90
CA GLY A 116 -13.90 -8.39 30.92
C GLY A 116 -15.03 -7.46 30.44
N ALA A 117 -15.07 -7.11 29.16
CA ALA A 117 -16.21 -6.39 28.58
C ALA A 117 -17.48 -7.26 28.55
N PRO A 118 -18.68 -6.69 28.78
CA PRO A 118 -19.94 -7.45 28.68
C PRO A 118 -20.15 -7.96 27.26
N VAL A 119 -20.80 -9.13 27.10
CA VAL A 119 -21.09 -9.76 25.80
C VAL A 119 -21.87 -8.84 24.84
N SER A 120 -22.64 -7.88 25.39
CA SER A 120 -23.31 -6.81 24.64
C SER A 120 -22.37 -5.76 24.02
N ALA A 121 -21.05 -5.88 24.21
CA ALA A 121 -20.01 -5.03 23.62
C ALA A 121 -19.44 -5.59 22.31
N ALA A 122 -20.10 -6.59 21.70
CA ALA A 122 -19.72 -7.03 20.37
C ALA A 122 -19.83 -5.86 19.38
N ALA A 123 -18.73 -5.55 18.70
CA ALA A 123 -18.69 -4.66 17.56
C ALA A 123 -18.27 -5.46 16.34
N SER A 124 -18.79 -5.09 15.19
CA SER A 124 -18.42 -5.66 13.90
C SER A 124 -18.14 -4.54 12.93
N VAL A 125 -17.15 -4.80 12.08
CA VAL A 125 -16.78 -3.92 10.98
C VAL A 125 -17.03 -4.70 9.70
N SER A 126 -17.68 -4.06 8.75
CA SER A 126 -17.81 -4.56 7.40
C SER A 126 -17.47 -3.46 6.43
N GLY A 127 -16.94 -3.82 5.27
CA GLY A 127 -16.60 -2.82 4.28
C GLY A 127 -15.88 -3.44 3.10
N TYR A 128 -15.45 -2.57 2.21
CA TYR A 128 -14.62 -2.94 1.09
C TYR A 128 -13.54 -1.89 0.88
N VAL A 129 -12.40 -2.35 0.37
CA VAL A 129 -11.37 -1.51 -0.24
C VAL A 129 -11.19 -1.99 -1.66
N GLN A 130 -11.25 -1.07 -2.60
CA GLN A 130 -10.95 -1.32 -4.00
C GLN A 130 -9.81 -0.41 -4.43
N VAL A 131 -8.77 -1.00 -5.01
CA VAL A 131 -7.55 -0.29 -5.40
C VAL A 131 -7.15 -0.65 -6.84
N ALA A 132 -6.58 0.33 -7.54
CA ALA A 132 -5.92 0.15 -8.82
C ALA A 132 -4.50 0.72 -8.73
N PRO A 133 -3.57 0.02 -8.05
CA PRO A 133 -2.23 0.53 -7.83
C PRO A 133 -1.42 0.53 -9.13
N GLN A 134 -0.61 1.55 -9.28
CA GLN A 134 0.39 1.73 -10.31
C GLN A 134 1.74 1.94 -9.64
N VAL A 135 2.77 1.33 -10.21
CA VAL A 135 4.14 1.55 -9.82
C VAL A 135 4.75 2.55 -10.78
N ASP A 136 5.34 3.60 -10.22
CA ASP A 136 6.04 4.63 -10.96
C ASP A 136 7.55 4.52 -10.70
N PHE A 137 8.32 4.42 -11.77
CA PHE A 137 9.78 4.34 -11.73
C PHE A 137 10.42 5.36 -12.66
N ARG A 138 11.45 6.05 -12.18
CA ARG A 138 12.32 6.89 -13.01
C ARG A 138 13.77 6.77 -12.57
N TYR A 139 14.67 6.82 -13.53
CA TYR A 139 16.10 6.83 -13.34
C TYR A 139 16.72 7.79 -14.36
N GLY A 140 17.64 8.62 -13.88
CA GLY A 140 18.53 9.41 -14.71
C GLY A 140 19.95 9.17 -14.25
N GLY A 141 20.71 8.44 -15.05
CA GLY A 141 22.08 8.06 -14.75
C GLY A 141 23.07 9.22 -14.76
N ASP A 142 24.23 8.98 -14.18
CA ASP A 142 25.38 9.89 -14.20
C ASP A 142 26.71 9.12 -14.37
N GLY A 143 26.63 7.89 -14.91
CA GLY A 143 27.75 6.96 -15.07
C GLY A 143 27.62 5.65 -14.28
N TYR A 144 28.52 4.69 -14.54
CA TYR A 144 28.46 3.33 -14.00
C TYR A 144 28.90 3.20 -12.53
N ASP A 145 29.77 4.10 -12.04
CA ASP A 145 30.34 4.07 -10.69
C ASP A 145 29.92 5.27 -9.82
N THR A 146 28.92 6.02 -10.27
CA THR A 146 28.42 7.23 -9.62
C THR A 146 26.97 7.05 -9.19
N ALA A 147 26.57 7.78 -8.14
CA ALA A 147 25.16 7.86 -7.79
C ALA A 147 24.38 8.50 -8.96
N PRO A 148 23.14 8.07 -9.24
CA PRO A 148 22.37 8.63 -10.35
C PRO A 148 22.14 10.12 -10.17
N ALA A 149 22.07 10.88 -11.25
CA ALA A 149 21.72 12.31 -11.19
C ALA A 149 20.31 12.50 -10.60
N SER A 150 19.38 11.59 -10.92
CA SER A 150 18.02 11.57 -10.39
C SER A 150 17.43 10.17 -10.33
N ALA A 151 16.55 9.91 -9.38
CA ALA A 151 15.75 8.69 -9.34
C ALA A 151 14.38 8.94 -8.72
N TYR A 152 13.39 8.15 -9.07
CA TYR A 152 12.08 8.16 -8.45
C TYR A 152 11.53 6.73 -8.36
N LEU A 153 10.99 6.39 -7.21
CA LEU A 153 10.22 5.16 -6.99
C LEU A 153 9.00 5.52 -6.17
N GLY A 154 7.82 5.10 -6.62
CA GLY A 154 6.60 5.33 -5.89
C GLY A 154 5.46 4.41 -6.31
N VAL A 155 4.42 4.43 -5.51
CA VAL A 155 3.11 3.87 -5.80
C VAL A 155 2.12 5.01 -5.95
N SER A 156 1.24 4.90 -6.93
CA SER A 156 0.08 5.76 -7.07
C SER A 156 -1.13 4.92 -7.44
N GLY A 157 -2.32 5.52 -7.44
CA GLY A 157 -3.50 4.83 -7.91
C GLY A 157 -4.79 5.44 -7.41
N ASP A 158 -5.86 5.00 -8.05
CA ASP A 158 -7.20 5.29 -7.60
C ASP A 158 -7.61 4.27 -6.55
N TRP A 159 -8.41 4.74 -5.59
CA TRP A 159 -8.99 3.90 -4.56
C TRP A 159 -10.42 4.30 -4.29
N THR A 160 -11.23 3.30 -3.95
CA THR A 160 -12.54 3.49 -3.36
C THR A 160 -12.67 2.62 -2.14
N SER A 161 -13.40 3.09 -1.15
CA SER A 161 -13.72 2.29 0.03
C SER A 161 -15.14 2.61 0.48
N GLY A 162 -15.86 1.60 0.91
CA GLY A 162 -17.11 1.78 1.61
C GLY A 162 -17.10 0.96 2.87
N TRP A 163 -17.77 1.43 3.91
CA TRP A 163 -17.71 0.76 5.19
C TRP A 163 -18.94 0.98 6.04
N ALA A 164 -19.21 -0.02 6.88
CA ALA A 164 -20.23 -0.03 7.89
C ALA A 164 -19.63 -0.54 9.21
N LEU A 165 -19.59 0.34 10.22
CA LEU A 165 -19.24 -0.03 11.60
C LEU A 165 -20.53 -0.18 12.39
N LYS A 166 -20.69 -1.32 13.07
CA LYS A 166 -21.84 -1.60 13.93
C LYS A 166 -21.43 -2.13 15.29
N GLY A 167 -22.23 -1.82 16.28
CA GLY A 167 -22.11 -2.40 17.62
C GLY A 167 -21.44 -1.48 18.62
N ARG A 168 -21.14 -2.03 19.80
CA ARG A 168 -20.78 -1.27 21.00
C ARG A 168 -19.32 -1.52 21.33
N ALA A 169 -18.41 -0.66 20.91
CA ALA A 169 -17.02 -0.79 21.32
C ALA A 169 -16.92 -0.56 22.84
N ALA A 170 -16.43 -1.55 23.59
CA ALA A 170 -15.97 -1.34 24.96
C ALA A 170 -14.55 -0.79 24.92
N ALA A 171 -14.34 0.34 25.60
CA ALA A 171 -13.11 1.11 25.66
C ALA A 171 -11.82 0.27 25.51
N ALA A 172 -11.10 0.49 24.42
CA ALA A 172 -9.71 0.07 24.28
C ALA A 172 -8.88 1.35 24.21
N ALA A 173 -8.17 1.66 25.30
CA ALA A 173 -7.30 2.83 25.38
C ALA A 173 -6.16 2.81 24.34
N THR A 174 -5.84 1.63 23.80
CA THR A 174 -4.85 1.43 22.74
C THR A 174 -5.57 1.04 21.44
N PRO A 175 -5.27 1.70 20.30
CA PRO A 175 -5.80 1.27 19.01
C PRO A 175 -5.47 -0.19 18.70
N VAL A 176 -6.50 -0.96 18.33
CA VAL A 176 -6.36 -2.36 17.91
C VAL A 176 -6.29 -2.39 16.39
N ARG A 177 -5.17 -2.84 15.83
CA ARG A 177 -4.98 -3.04 14.39
C ARG A 177 -5.10 -4.53 14.04
N ILE A 178 -6.05 -4.84 13.16
CA ILE A 178 -6.42 -6.20 12.77
C ILE A 178 -6.13 -6.33 11.26
N PRO A 179 -4.98 -6.90 10.87
CA PRO A 179 -4.70 -7.18 9.47
C PRO A 179 -5.61 -8.32 9.00
N PHE A 180 -6.22 -8.16 7.82
CA PHE A 180 -7.17 -9.15 7.29
C PHE A 180 -6.74 -9.76 5.96
N ALA A 181 -5.87 -9.09 5.20
CA ALA A 181 -5.30 -9.63 3.99
C ALA A 181 -3.88 -9.09 3.77
N LYS A 182 -3.03 -9.94 3.22
CA LYS A 182 -1.77 -9.53 2.60
C LYS A 182 -1.81 -9.90 1.13
N LEU A 183 -1.31 -9.00 0.30
CA LEU A 183 -1.27 -9.17 -1.13
C LEU A 183 0.15 -8.90 -1.61
N HIS A 184 0.64 -9.75 -2.50
CA HIS A 184 1.99 -9.66 -3.04
C HIS A 184 1.93 -9.70 -4.57
N ALA A 185 2.69 -8.84 -5.23
CA ALA A 185 2.88 -8.89 -6.68
C ALA A 185 4.29 -8.44 -7.04
N ASP A 186 4.85 -9.01 -8.11
CA ASP A 186 6.17 -8.65 -8.64
C ASP A 186 6.09 -8.05 -10.06
N PRO A 187 5.47 -6.87 -10.27
CA PRO A 187 5.44 -6.23 -11.59
C PRO A 187 6.85 -6.03 -12.16
N VAL A 188 7.02 -6.42 -13.42
CA VAL A 188 8.29 -6.28 -14.15
C VAL A 188 8.16 -5.17 -15.19
N LEU A 189 8.93 -4.10 -15.04
CA LEU A 189 9.07 -3.04 -16.04
C LEU A 189 10.23 -3.36 -16.98
N GLN A 190 10.03 -3.26 -18.29
CA GLN A 190 11.11 -3.44 -19.26
C GLN A 190 11.74 -2.09 -19.58
N VAL A 191 13.01 -1.92 -19.25
CA VAL A 191 13.83 -0.75 -19.60
C VAL A 191 14.84 -1.20 -20.65
N GLY A 192 14.50 -1.05 -21.93
CA GLY A 192 15.30 -1.64 -23.00
C GLY A 192 15.35 -3.18 -22.88
N PRO A 193 16.54 -3.82 -22.86
CA PRO A 193 16.67 -5.26 -22.65
C PRO A 193 16.68 -5.66 -21.16
N VAL A 194 16.65 -4.68 -20.24
CA VAL A 194 16.82 -4.88 -18.81
C VAL A 194 15.45 -4.97 -18.13
N PRO A 195 15.12 -6.08 -17.44
CA PRO A 195 13.97 -6.08 -16.56
C PRO A 195 14.25 -5.16 -15.36
N VAL A 196 13.23 -4.54 -14.82
CA VAL A 196 13.26 -3.85 -13.53
C VAL A 196 12.12 -4.44 -12.74
N VAL A 197 12.47 -5.28 -11.76
CA VAL A 197 11.49 -5.98 -10.94
C VAL A 197 11.14 -5.10 -9.76
N VAL A 198 9.85 -4.83 -9.63
CA VAL A 198 9.30 -4.10 -8.51
C VAL A 198 8.50 -5.07 -7.65
N ASN A 199 8.80 -5.14 -6.36
CA ASN A 199 8.05 -5.96 -5.41
C ASN A 199 6.99 -5.07 -4.76
N LEU A 200 5.70 -5.42 -4.86
CA LEU A 200 4.60 -4.71 -4.23
C LEU A 200 3.93 -5.60 -3.18
N ASP A 201 4.02 -5.18 -1.91
CA ASP A 201 3.28 -5.78 -0.81
C ASP A 201 2.17 -4.83 -0.36
N LEU A 202 0.93 -5.32 -0.25
CA LEU A 202 -0.19 -4.58 0.33
C LEU A 202 -0.71 -5.32 1.57
N THR A 203 -0.68 -4.67 2.73
CA THR A 203 -1.34 -5.17 3.94
C THR A 203 -2.60 -4.38 4.20
N CYS A 204 -3.76 -5.01 4.06
CA CYS A 204 -5.05 -4.42 4.36
C CYS A 204 -5.44 -4.72 5.82
N TYR A 205 -5.89 -3.69 6.55
CA TYR A 205 -6.18 -3.80 7.97
C TYR A 205 -7.38 -2.95 8.38
N VAL A 206 -8.03 -3.36 9.47
CA VAL A 206 -8.94 -2.51 10.23
C VAL A 206 -8.25 -2.03 11.49
N GLN A 207 -8.38 -0.76 11.82
CA GLN A 207 -7.91 -0.20 13.08
C GLN A 207 -9.07 0.42 13.85
N ILE A 208 -9.25 0.07 15.11
CA ILE A 208 -10.32 0.60 15.96
C ILE A 208 -9.74 1.08 17.28
N SER A 209 -10.18 2.26 17.71
CA SER A 209 -9.86 2.85 19.00
C SER A 209 -11.08 3.55 19.56
N GLY A 210 -11.26 3.57 20.87
CA GLY A 210 -12.34 4.35 21.47
C GLY A 210 -12.25 4.41 22.98
N ASP A 211 -12.81 5.48 23.53
CA ASP A 211 -13.01 5.69 24.96
C ASP A 211 -14.50 5.62 25.30
N GLY A 212 -14.81 4.91 26.38
CA GLY A 212 -16.17 4.67 26.82
C GLY A 212 -16.90 3.54 26.09
N THR A 213 -18.22 3.57 26.15
CA THR A 213 -19.07 2.66 25.39
C THR A 213 -19.78 3.48 24.35
N VAL A 214 -19.53 3.25 23.07
CA VAL A 214 -20.19 3.98 21.98
C VAL A 214 -20.85 2.97 21.05
N THR A 215 -22.17 3.07 20.88
CA THR A 215 -22.84 2.36 19.78
C THR A 215 -22.80 3.26 18.56
N VAL A 216 -22.18 2.77 17.50
CA VAL A 216 -22.05 3.48 16.24
C VAL A 216 -22.69 2.64 15.16
N ASP A 217 -23.59 3.25 14.39
CA ASP A 217 -24.04 2.75 13.09
C ASP A 217 -23.70 3.82 12.07
N VAL A 218 -22.66 3.56 11.28
CA VAL A 218 -22.12 4.53 10.34
C VAL A 218 -21.83 3.86 9.02
N GLU A 219 -22.36 4.43 7.95
CA GLU A 219 -22.10 4.04 6.58
C GLU A 219 -21.51 5.21 5.79
N GLN A 220 -20.38 4.97 5.11
CA GLN A 220 -19.73 5.97 4.26
C GLN A 220 -19.08 5.32 3.05
N ASP A 221 -19.18 5.99 1.91
CA ASP A 221 -18.36 5.72 0.72
C ASP A 221 -17.37 6.86 0.49
N VAL A 222 -16.16 6.47 0.15
CA VAL A 222 -15.04 7.34 -0.12
C VAL A 222 -14.38 6.91 -1.42
N LYS A 223 -13.97 7.90 -2.21
CA LYS A 223 -13.10 7.68 -3.36
C LYS A 223 -12.03 8.74 -3.45
N GLY A 224 -10.90 8.39 -4.03
CA GLY A 224 -9.79 9.31 -4.17
C GLY A 224 -8.66 8.77 -5.02
N GLY A 225 -7.66 9.61 -5.20
CA GLY A 225 -6.37 9.25 -5.76
C GLY A 225 -5.30 9.41 -4.69
N PHE A 226 -4.25 8.60 -4.76
CA PHE A 226 -3.07 8.77 -3.91
C PHE A 226 -1.79 8.65 -4.72
N ARG A 227 -0.73 9.25 -4.18
CA ARG A 227 0.66 9.02 -4.62
C ARG A 227 1.55 9.05 -3.39
N ALA A 228 2.42 8.06 -3.28
CA ALA A 228 3.44 7.98 -2.26
C ALA A 228 4.74 7.44 -2.86
N GLY A 229 5.87 8.05 -2.52
CA GLY A 229 7.13 7.73 -3.17
C GLY A 229 8.31 8.48 -2.57
N GLY A 230 9.48 8.21 -3.12
CA GLY A 230 10.70 8.98 -2.89
C GLY A 230 11.24 9.52 -4.20
N THR A 231 11.80 10.72 -4.18
CA THR A 231 12.57 11.28 -5.29
C THR A 231 13.99 11.59 -4.83
N PHE A 232 14.97 11.13 -5.58
CA PHE A 232 16.39 11.37 -5.36
C PHE A 232 16.90 12.47 -6.29
N SER A 233 17.75 13.35 -5.74
CA SER A 233 18.64 14.20 -6.52
C SER A 233 20.01 14.26 -5.86
N SER A 234 21.07 14.42 -6.64
CA SER A 234 22.44 14.55 -6.12
C SER A 234 22.59 15.65 -5.07
N ALA A 235 21.84 16.75 -5.19
CA ALA A 235 21.92 17.89 -4.28
C ALA A 235 21.17 17.70 -2.94
N LYS A 236 20.06 16.94 -2.93
CA LYS A 236 19.16 16.84 -1.75
C LYS A 236 19.07 15.43 -1.17
N GLY A 237 19.66 14.44 -1.84
CA GLY A 237 19.42 13.04 -1.54
C GLY A 237 17.96 12.64 -1.81
N TRP A 238 17.50 11.61 -1.09
CA TRP A 238 16.11 11.18 -1.15
C TRP A 238 15.20 12.15 -0.40
N THR A 239 14.15 12.59 -1.07
CA THR A 239 13.09 13.43 -0.51
C THR A 239 11.74 12.78 -0.71
N PRO A 240 10.81 12.94 0.24
CA PRO A 240 9.49 12.33 0.17
C PRO A 240 8.58 12.95 -0.88
N VAL A 241 7.70 12.12 -1.45
CA VAL A 241 6.56 12.54 -2.25
C VAL A 241 5.32 11.86 -1.66
N SER A 242 4.35 12.65 -1.22
CA SER A 242 3.09 12.14 -0.66
C SER A 242 1.95 13.11 -0.99
N SER A 243 0.91 12.63 -1.65
CA SER A 243 -0.31 13.40 -1.94
C SER A 243 -1.53 12.49 -1.95
N ALA A 244 -2.67 13.02 -1.50
CA ALA A 244 -3.96 12.36 -1.59
C ALA A 244 -5.07 13.38 -1.87
N ASP A 245 -5.97 13.00 -2.78
CA ASP A 245 -7.18 13.75 -3.12
C ASP A 245 -8.40 12.87 -2.82
N MET A 246 -9.47 13.43 -2.28
CA MET A 246 -10.58 12.62 -1.77
C MET A 246 -11.95 13.32 -1.89
N THR A 247 -12.97 12.52 -2.22
CA THR A 247 -14.39 12.88 -2.18
C THR A 247 -15.16 11.84 -1.34
N ALA A 248 -16.05 12.29 -0.46
CA ALA A 248 -16.86 11.43 0.41
C ALA A 248 -18.37 11.67 0.24
N THR A 249 -19.19 10.64 0.46
CA THR A 249 -20.66 10.76 0.47
C THR A 249 -21.19 11.25 1.84
N PRO A 250 -22.43 11.77 1.89
CA PRO A 250 -23.10 12.09 3.15
C PRO A 250 -23.29 10.85 4.02
N VAL A 251 -23.07 10.99 5.32
CA VAL A 251 -23.05 9.88 6.27
C VAL A 251 -24.42 9.67 6.90
N ARG A 252 -24.83 8.40 7.06
CA ARG A 252 -25.91 8.03 7.99
C ARG A 252 -25.29 7.67 9.33
N THR A 253 -25.66 8.37 10.41
CA THR A 253 -25.06 8.14 11.73
C THR A 253 -26.08 8.09 12.85
N SER A 254 -25.88 7.17 13.80
CA SER A 254 -26.42 7.27 15.16
C SER A 254 -25.30 7.01 16.18
N VAL A 255 -25.23 7.85 17.20
CA VAL A 255 -24.32 7.73 18.35
C VAL A 255 -25.19 7.83 19.58
N THR A 256 -25.04 6.91 20.54
CA THR A 256 -25.99 6.84 21.68
C THR A 256 -25.46 7.25 23.05
N THR A 257 -24.15 7.34 23.21
CA THR A 257 -23.51 7.47 24.53
C THR A 257 -22.25 8.32 24.45
N ALA A 258 -21.90 8.96 25.56
CA ALA A 258 -20.73 9.82 25.64
C ALA A 258 -19.43 9.03 25.43
N GLY A 259 -18.52 9.60 24.65
CA GLY A 259 -17.24 8.99 24.28
C GLY A 259 -16.85 9.32 22.85
N SER A 260 -15.68 8.84 22.45
CA SER A 260 -15.15 8.92 21.11
C SER A 260 -14.81 7.54 20.59
N VAL A 261 -15.00 7.33 19.30
CA VAL A 261 -14.59 6.12 18.61
C VAL A 261 -14.06 6.49 17.25
N ARG A 262 -12.98 5.83 16.87
CA ARG A 262 -12.34 5.96 15.57
C ARG A 262 -12.16 4.58 14.99
N ALA A 263 -12.63 4.41 13.76
CA ALA A 263 -12.40 3.21 12.97
C ALA A 263 -11.76 3.61 11.64
N ALA A 264 -10.71 2.90 11.26
CA ALA A 264 -9.98 3.08 10.01
C ALA A 264 -9.89 1.77 9.25
N LEU A 265 -9.97 1.85 7.92
CA LEU A 265 -9.77 0.73 7.01
C LEU A 265 -8.58 1.10 6.13
N GLY A 266 -7.39 0.63 6.49
CA GLY A 266 -6.16 1.06 5.87
C GLY A 266 -5.54 0.01 4.95
N ALA A 267 -4.68 0.49 4.07
CA ALA A 267 -3.83 -0.32 3.23
C ALA A 267 -2.40 0.22 3.30
N GLN A 268 -1.48 -0.65 3.73
CA GLN A 268 -0.07 -0.35 3.75
C GLN A 268 0.60 -0.99 2.54
N ALA A 269 1.05 -0.17 1.59
CA ALA A 269 1.80 -0.58 0.42
C ALA A 269 3.31 -0.51 0.71
N THR A 270 4.08 -1.50 0.27
CA THR A 270 5.54 -1.46 0.24
C THR A 270 5.98 -1.78 -1.18
N VAL A 271 6.77 -0.89 -1.78
CA VAL A 271 7.29 -1.01 -3.14
C VAL A 271 8.79 -1.13 -3.09
N GLY A 272 9.36 -2.26 -3.49
CA GLY A 272 10.81 -2.51 -3.52
C GLY A 272 11.35 -2.66 -4.94
N LEU A 273 12.65 -2.47 -5.13
CA LEU A 273 13.39 -2.88 -6.33
C LEU A 273 14.25 -4.10 -6.00
N TYR A 274 14.10 -5.19 -6.75
CA TYR A 274 14.95 -6.38 -6.65
C TYR A 274 15.15 -6.90 -5.21
N GLY A 275 14.14 -6.76 -4.35
CA GLY A 275 14.18 -7.15 -2.93
C GLY A 275 15.10 -6.32 -2.02
N ALA A 276 15.71 -5.24 -2.52
CA ALA A 276 16.77 -4.52 -1.79
C ALA A 276 16.43 -3.07 -1.40
N VAL A 277 15.62 -2.31 -2.13
CA VAL A 277 15.34 -0.90 -1.76
C VAL A 277 13.89 -0.59 -1.97
N GLY A 278 13.17 -0.06 -0.97
CA GLY A 278 11.75 0.20 -1.15
C GLY A 278 11.13 1.38 -0.42
N VAL A 279 9.98 1.84 -0.90
CA VAL A 279 9.14 2.85 -0.27
C VAL A 279 7.93 2.16 0.33
N ALA A 280 7.70 2.35 1.61
CA ALA A 280 6.45 2.03 2.28
C ALA A 280 5.54 3.27 2.30
N ALA A 281 4.25 3.05 2.11
CA ALA A 281 3.20 4.03 2.24
C ALA A 281 2.03 3.40 2.97
N ASP A 282 1.39 4.14 3.86
CA ASP A 282 0.20 3.68 4.58
C ASP A 282 -0.91 4.70 4.36
N LEU A 283 -1.98 4.25 3.70
CA LEU A 283 -3.18 5.02 3.43
C LEU A 283 -4.31 4.47 4.31
N ALA A 284 -4.80 5.29 5.22
CA ALA A 284 -5.82 4.92 6.19
C ALA A 284 -6.98 5.93 6.20
N PRO A 285 -8.00 5.77 5.35
CA PRO A 285 -9.28 6.43 5.56
C PRO A 285 -9.90 5.99 6.89
N TYR A 286 -10.51 6.93 7.58
CA TYR A 286 -11.15 6.70 8.87
C TYR A 286 -12.40 7.56 9.05
N LEU A 287 -13.28 7.12 9.94
CA LEU A 287 -14.29 7.99 10.56
C LEU A 287 -14.05 8.02 12.06
N ARG A 288 -14.42 9.15 12.62
CA ARG A 288 -14.35 9.44 14.04
C ARG A 288 -15.70 10.00 14.49
N GLY A 289 -16.33 9.34 15.45
CA GLY A 289 -17.51 9.84 16.13
C GLY A 289 -17.15 10.32 17.52
N GLU A 290 -17.71 11.44 17.96
CA GLU A 290 -17.59 11.94 19.33
C GLU A 290 -18.95 12.45 19.83
N ALA A 291 -19.25 12.19 21.09
CA ALA A 291 -20.44 12.69 21.75
C ALA A 291 -20.19 13.01 23.23
N THR A 292 -20.82 14.08 23.73
CA THR A 292 -20.91 14.42 25.14
C THR A 292 -22.38 14.39 25.57
N GLY A 293 -22.73 13.47 26.47
CA GLY A 293 -24.11 13.19 26.88
C GLY A 293 -24.71 11.92 26.25
N THR A 294 -25.98 11.64 26.55
CA THR A 294 -26.72 10.51 25.95
C THR A 294 -27.55 11.05 24.80
N VAL A 295 -27.41 10.44 23.63
CA VAL A 295 -28.17 10.80 22.41
C VAL A 295 -29.02 9.59 22.06
N THR A 296 -30.28 9.77 21.67
CA THR A 296 -31.08 8.68 21.11
C THR A 296 -31.90 9.24 19.97
N GLY A 297 -31.74 8.67 18.78
CA GLY A 297 -32.55 9.05 17.62
C GLY A 297 -32.14 8.32 16.34
N SER A 298 -33.05 8.32 15.38
CA SER A 298 -32.91 7.76 14.03
C SER A 298 -33.47 8.79 13.03
N ASP A 299 -32.93 8.80 11.81
CA ASP A 299 -33.45 9.57 10.66
C ASP A 299 -33.73 11.05 10.92
N GLY A 300 -32.67 11.83 11.14
CA GLY A 300 -32.72 13.30 11.10
C GLY A 300 -33.41 13.99 12.27
N ARG A 301 -33.90 13.24 13.27
CA ARG A 301 -34.49 13.79 14.49
C ARG A 301 -33.79 13.20 15.72
N LEU A 302 -32.77 13.90 16.20
CA LEU A 302 -32.06 13.59 17.43
C LEU A 302 -32.55 14.55 18.51
N ASP A 303 -33.30 14.04 19.50
CA ASP A 303 -33.60 14.81 20.72
C ASP A 303 -32.32 14.84 21.57
N ALA A 304 -31.58 15.95 21.53
CA ALA A 304 -30.26 16.05 22.13
C ALA A 304 -30.24 17.03 23.31
N LYS A 305 -29.97 16.50 24.52
CA LYS A 305 -29.24 17.22 25.58
C LYS A 305 -27.76 16.84 25.52
N ALA A 306 -27.17 16.94 24.34
CA ALA A 306 -25.85 16.40 24.07
C ALA A 306 -25.22 17.11 22.87
N VAL A 307 -23.89 17.29 22.91
CA VAL A 307 -23.11 17.79 21.78
C VAL A 307 -22.47 16.60 21.10
N TRP A 308 -22.63 16.48 19.79
CA TRP A 308 -22.07 15.38 19.02
C TRP A 308 -21.52 15.84 17.68
N ALA A 309 -20.53 15.10 17.18
CA ALA A 309 -19.94 15.31 15.88
C ALA A 309 -19.45 13.99 15.29
N VAL A 310 -19.51 13.90 13.97
CA VAL A 310 -18.94 12.82 13.17
C VAL A 310 -18.01 13.45 12.16
N TYR A 311 -16.83 12.88 12.05
CA TYR A 311 -15.74 13.31 11.19
C TYR A 311 -15.35 12.19 10.26
N GLY A 312 -14.97 12.55 9.04
CA GLY A 312 -14.20 11.68 8.18
C GLY A 312 -12.85 12.26 7.95
N GLY A 313 -11.89 11.37 7.75
CA GLY A 313 -10.55 11.78 7.44
C GLY A 313 -9.76 10.70 6.74
N VAL A 314 -8.56 11.09 6.35
CA VAL A 314 -7.56 10.22 5.76
C VAL A 314 -6.22 10.54 6.40
N ASP A 315 -5.55 9.50 6.86
CA ASP A 315 -4.13 9.54 7.21
C ASP A 315 -3.34 8.92 6.05
N LEU A 316 -2.34 9.63 5.55
CA LEU A 316 -1.36 9.10 4.62
C LEU A 316 0.02 9.30 5.24
N SER A 317 0.76 8.23 5.43
CA SER A 317 2.16 8.29 5.86
C SER A 317 3.05 7.56 4.87
N GLY A 318 4.30 8.00 4.75
CA GLY A 318 5.29 7.31 3.95
C GLY A 318 6.54 7.02 4.76
N THR A 319 7.29 6.00 4.36
CA THR A 319 8.61 5.66 4.91
C THR A 319 9.48 5.12 3.78
N LEU A 320 10.67 5.68 3.57
CA LEU A 320 11.66 5.09 2.69
C LEU A 320 12.44 4.05 3.48
N ARG A 321 12.36 2.80 3.03
CA ARG A 321 13.09 1.67 3.56
C ARG A 321 14.32 1.43 2.70
N LEU A 322 15.47 1.83 3.23
CA LEU A 322 16.77 1.46 2.69
C LEU A 322 17.14 0.11 3.27
N GLN A 323 17.17 -0.92 2.44
CA GLN A 323 17.59 -2.26 2.85
C GLN A 323 18.85 -2.65 2.08
N LEU A 324 19.72 -3.43 2.71
CA LEU A 324 20.77 -4.17 2.05
C LEU A 324 20.43 -5.63 2.28
N ALA A 325 20.19 -6.36 1.20
CA ALA A 325 19.92 -7.79 1.24
C ALA A 325 21.04 -8.54 0.51
N VAL A 326 21.49 -9.63 1.11
CA VAL A 326 22.46 -10.56 0.50
C VAL A 326 21.73 -11.88 0.32
N PHE A 327 21.55 -12.31 -0.95
CA PHE A 327 20.79 -13.52 -1.31
C PHE A 327 19.39 -13.58 -0.67
N GLY A 328 18.65 -12.48 -0.71
CA GLY A 328 17.31 -12.38 -0.12
C GLY A 328 17.29 -12.24 1.41
N THR A 329 18.44 -12.27 2.09
CA THR A 329 18.52 -12.07 3.54
C THR A 329 18.86 -10.62 3.86
N PRO A 330 17.99 -9.86 4.55
CA PRO A 330 18.29 -8.48 4.94
C PRO A 330 19.42 -8.44 5.98
N VAL A 331 20.51 -7.72 5.67
CA VAL A 331 21.68 -7.54 6.55
C VAL A 331 21.74 -6.15 7.18
N LEU A 332 21.09 -5.15 6.57
CA LEU A 332 20.94 -3.80 7.11
C LEU A 332 19.60 -3.23 6.65
N GLN A 333 18.84 -2.62 7.56
CA GLN A 333 17.60 -1.91 7.22
C GLN A 333 17.58 -0.56 7.94
N ARG A 334 17.21 0.50 7.20
CA ARG A 334 17.02 1.84 7.73
C ARG A 334 15.73 2.43 7.18
N ASP A 335 14.84 2.79 8.09
CA ASP A 335 13.56 3.41 7.77
C ASP A 335 13.71 4.94 7.95
N LEU A 336 13.38 5.70 6.90
CA LEU A 336 13.40 7.16 6.86
C LEU A 336 11.97 7.66 6.66
N PRO A 337 11.35 8.32 7.65
CA PRO A 337 9.98 8.78 7.51
C PRO A 337 9.87 9.82 6.39
N LEU A 338 8.88 9.63 5.53
CA LEU A 338 8.59 10.49 4.38
C LEU A 338 7.51 11.54 4.69
N GLY A 339 7.22 11.74 5.98
CA GLY A 339 6.19 12.65 6.45
C GLY A 339 4.81 11.99 6.54
N THR A 340 3.88 12.78 7.06
CA THR A 340 2.50 12.37 7.30
C THR A 340 1.56 13.48 6.82
N LEU A 341 0.54 13.12 6.09
CA LEU A 341 -0.60 13.95 5.75
C LEU A 341 -1.78 13.48 6.59
N HIS A 342 -2.37 14.40 7.35
CA HIS A 342 -3.62 14.18 8.07
C HIS A 342 -4.64 15.18 7.55
N ARG A 343 -5.78 14.69 7.06
CA ARG A 343 -6.89 15.54 6.63
C ARG A 343 -8.17 15.02 7.25
N GLU A 344 -8.86 15.89 7.99
CA GLU A 344 -10.14 15.60 8.63
C GLU A 344 -11.16 16.68 8.29
N TRP A 345 -12.42 16.31 8.15
CA TRP A 345 -13.54 17.24 7.99
C TRP A 345 -14.78 16.73 8.71
N LYS A 346 -15.59 17.67 9.21
CA LYS A 346 -16.85 17.38 9.87
C LYS A 346 -17.88 16.93 8.83
N LEU A 347 -18.49 15.78 9.06
CA LEU A 347 -19.53 15.20 8.23
C LEU A 347 -20.92 15.50 8.76
N ALA A 348 -21.09 15.45 10.08
CA ALA A 348 -22.34 15.76 10.75
C ALA A 348 -22.09 16.24 12.19
N GLY A 349 -23.07 16.89 12.80
CA GLY A 349 -23.04 17.21 14.22
C GLY A 349 -24.21 18.07 14.65
N GLY A 350 -24.45 18.12 15.95
CA GLY A 350 -25.55 18.86 16.55
C GLY A 350 -25.43 18.98 18.06
N GLY A 351 -26.29 19.81 18.65
CA GLY A 351 -26.32 20.09 20.08
C GLY A 351 -26.30 21.59 20.35
N THR A 352 -26.96 21.99 21.44
CA THR A 352 -26.79 23.31 22.06
C THR A 352 -25.79 23.18 23.21
N PRO A 353 -24.80 24.07 23.32
CA PRO A 353 -23.80 24.05 24.40
C PRO A 353 -24.42 24.15 25.80
#